data_AF-A0A3L6QXI6-F1
#
_entry.id   AF-A0A3L6QXI6-F1
#
_cell.length_a   1.000
_cell.length_b   1.000
_cell.length_c   1.000
_cell.angle_alpha   90.00
_cell.angle_beta   90.00
_cell.angle_gamma   90.00
#
_symmetry.space_group_name_H-M   'P 1'
#
loop_
_entity.id
_entity.type
_entity.pdbx_description
1 polymer ?
#
loop_
_entity_poly.entity_id
_entity_poly.type
_entity_poly.pdbx_seq_one_letter_code
_entity_poly.pdbx_strand_id
1 'polypeptide(L)'
;MVPRRIDMAHTLIRSYGLLGDMARLRTRPATDADISGFHDGRYVGLLRDLTPEGFGAGGEVARRARASGFCYVNDIVLAIEGLLGHFRRVLYVDIDVHHGDGVETAFVGSNRVMTVSFHQRTEGFFPERRGLPEHVGEGDGRHRAVNVPMKKGMDDDGYRRLFEPIMSKVMEVFQPEAIVMQCGGDSLSDDRLGHQNLSIDGHARCVGFMRSFNTPLLLLGGGGYTINHVAACWCYETAVAIGKEIADDIPAHCYDGYYRSQGYKLRYPVDKNLKNDNTDTYVTRTKCAVLRNLCELEAAPSVEFKEPAGGSIDAEALFHRRPPREDDDPMERLHRRCGEMEEGGFVMELGKRQLDLAKDDRESGGHHHAHRPEPVKKHRSGKLHIEYHAHDHVF
;
A
#
# COMPACT_ATOMS: atom_id res chain seq x y z
N MET A 1 -6.91 -2.99 -7.86
CA MET A 1 -6.60 -3.21 -6.43
C MET A 1 -7.24 -4.53 -5.99
N VAL A 2 -6.49 -5.44 -5.34
CA VAL A 2 -6.98 -6.78 -4.94
C VAL A 2 -6.73 -6.97 -3.43
N PRO A 3 -7.78 -6.94 -2.58
CA PRO A 3 -7.63 -7.06 -1.12
C PRO A 3 -6.94 -8.36 -0.64
N ARG A 4 -7.06 -9.45 -1.41
CA ARG A 4 -6.51 -10.78 -1.11
C ARG A 4 -5.02 -10.81 -0.75
N ARG A 5 -4.25 -9.79 -1.13
CA ARG A 5 -2.83 -9.64 -0.75
C ARG A 5 -2.61 -9.53 0.77
N ILE A 6 -3.57 -8.98 1.52
CA ILE A 6 -3.51 -8.89 2.98
C ILE A 6 -3.62 -10.30 3.58
N ASP A 7 -4.51 -11.13 3.04
CA ASP A 7 -4.70 -12.51 3.49
C ASP A 7 -3.47 -13.37 3.22
N MET A 8 -2.86 -13.19 2.05
CA MET A 8 -1.60 -13.84 1.70
C MET A 8 -0.47 -13.41 2.65
N ALA A 9 -0.34 -12.12 2.95
CA ALA A 9 0.65 -11.61 3.89
C ALA A 9 0.44 -12.20 5.29
N HIS A 10 -0.80 -12.19 5.79
CA HIS A 10 -1.12 -12.78 7.09
C HIS A 10 -0.87 -14.29 7.12
N THR A 11 -1.17 -15.01 6.03
CA THR A 11 -0.89 -16.45 5.93
C THR A 11 0.61 -16.71 6.05
N LEU A 12 1.45 -15.94 5.36
CA LEU A 12 2.90 -16.05 5.50
C LEU A 12 3.36 -15.74 6.94
N ILE A 13 2.91 -14.63 7.52
CA ILE A 13 3.24 -14.23 8.90
C ILE A 13 2.89 -15.36 9.89
N ARG A 14 1.73 -16.01 9.70
CA ARG A 14 1.30 -17.17 10.48
C ARG A 14 2.18 -18.39 10.23
N SER A 15 2.46 -18.74 8.98
CA SER A 15 3.25 -19.91 8.60
C SER A 15 4.72 -19.82 9.04
N TYR A 16 5.28 -18.61 9.11
CA TYR A 16 6.59 -18.36 9.72
C TYR A 16 6.56 -18.31 11.26
N GLY A 17 5.38 -18.46 11.89
CA GLY A 17 5.21 -18.45 13.34
C GLY A 17 5.44 -17.08 13.99
N LEU A 18 5.31 -15.99 13.23
CA LEU A 18 5.57 -14.63 13.73
C LEU A 18 4.43 -14.11 14.62
N LEU A 19 3.21 -14.62 14.44
CA LEU A 19 2.06 -14.23 15.27
C LEU A 19 2.26 -14.52 16.76
N GLY A 20 3.10 -15.52 17.11
CA GLY A 20 3.40 -15.85 18.50
C GLY A 20 4.23 -14.81 19.23
N ASP A 21 4.95 -13.96 18.48
CA ASP A 21 5.83 -12.92 19.00
C ASP A 21 5.13 -11.54 19.07
N MET A 22 3.85 -11.49 18.73
CA MET A 22 3.07 -10.24 18.65
C MET A 22 1.82 -10.30 19.52
N ALA A 23 1.51 -9.18 20.16
CA ALA A 23 0.21 -8.98 20.78
C ALA A 23 -0.83 -8.68 19.69
N ARG A 24 -1.94 -9.42 19.68
CA ARG A 24 -3.04 -9.23 18.73
C ARG A 24 -4.12 -8.33 19.33
N LEU A 25 -4.48 -7.30 18.59
CA LEU A 25 -5.51 -6.33 18.96
C LEU A 25 -6.86 -6.71 18.38
N ARG A 26 -7.91 -6.45 19.16
CA ARG A 26 -9.30 -6.46 18.69
C ARG A 26 -9.56 -5.18 17.91
N THR A 27 -9.86 -5.32 16.63
CA THR A 27 -10.34 -4.20 15.82
C THR A 27 -11.86 -4.19 15.78
N ARG A 28 -12.45 -3.00 15.85
CA ARG A 28 -13.86 -2.79 15.48
C ARG A 28 -13.91 -2.09 14.12
N PRO A 29 -14.94 -2.32 13.32
CA PRO A 29 -15.21 -1.45 12.18
C PRO A 29 -15.28 0.02 12.62
N ALA A 30 -14.68 0.91 11.83
CA ALA A 30 -14.83 2.35 12.02
C ALA A 30 -16.28 2.75 11.74
N THR A 31 -16.83 3.61 12.59
CA THR A 31 -18.18 4.18 12.44
C THR A 31 -18.12 5.42 11.56
N ASP A 32 -19.28 5.84 11.04
CA ASP A 32 -19.42 7.10 10.31
C ASP A 32 -18.91 8.30 11.12
N ALA A 33 -19.09 8.27 12.45
CA ALA A 33 -18.60 9.31 13.35
C ALA A 33 -17.06 9.33 13.40
N ASP A 34 -16.41 8.16 13.42
CA ASP A 34 -14.94 8.07 13.37
C ASP A 34 -14.43 8.63 12.04
N ILE A 35 -15.05 8.23 10.92
CA ILE A 35 -14.62 8.64 9.57
C ILE A 35 -14.87 10.14 9.34
N SER A 36 -15.97 10.66 9.88
CA SER A 36 -16.33 12.08 9.80
C SER A 36 -15.46 12.99 10.68
N GLY A 37 -14.54 12.42 11.48
CA GLY A 37 -13.50 13.20 12.16
C GLY A 37 -12.66 14.03 11.18
N PHE A 38 -12.45 13.51 9.97
CA PHE A 38 -11.74 14.20 8.89
C PHE A 38 -12.59 14.40 7.62
N HIS A 39 -13.37 13.40 7.20
CA HIS A 39 -14.12 13.46 5.94
C HIS A 39 -15.43 14.24 6.08
N ASP A 40 -15.90 14.88 5.00
CA ASP A 40 -17.21 15.55 4.99
C ASP A 40 -18.32 14.50 5.22
N GLY A 41 -19.24 14.76 6.16
CA GLY A 41 -20.30 13.81 6.51
C GLY A 41 -21.20 13.42 5.32
N ARG A 42 -21.36 14.28 4.31
CA ARG A 42 -22.10 13.94 3.08
C ARG A 42 -21.32 12.96 2.21
N TYR A 43 -19.99 13.07 2.18
CA TYR A 43 -19.13 12.11 1.51
C TYR A 43 -19.17 10.74 2.19
N VAL A 44 -19.15 10.72 3.53
CA VAL A 44 -19.31 9.49 4.30
C VAL A 44 -20.67 8.85 4.04
N GLY A 45 -21.75 9.63 4.07
CA GLY A 45 -23.09 9.17 3.72
C GLY A 45 -23.15 8.62 2.29
N LEU A 46 -22.54 9.31 1.33
CA LEU A 46 -22.45 8.84 -0.06
C LEU A 46 -21.73 7.49 -0.15
N LEU A 47 -20.57 7.32 0.50
CA LEU A 47 -19.84 6.04 0.48
C LEU A 47 -20.64 4.89 1.09
N ARG A 48 -21.38 5.15 2.17
CA ARG A 48 -22.22 4.14 2.83
C ARG A 48 -23.39 3.72 1.96
N ASP A 49 -24.01 4.67 1.28
CA ASP A 49 -25.24 4.47 0.52
C ASP A 49 -24.95 4.09 -0.95
N LEU A 50 -23.67 4.10 -1.38
CA LEU A 50 -23.26 3.78 -2.74
C LEU A 50 -23.53 2.31 -3.06
N THR A 51 -24.47 2.08 -3.98
CA THR A 51 -24.62 0.77 -4.64
C THR A 51 -24.10 0.84 -6.07
N PRO A 52 -23.78 -0.29 -6.69
CA PRO A 52 -23.31 -0.30 -8.08
C PRO A 52 -24.29 0.32 -9.09
N GLU A 53 -25.60 0.24 -8.84
CA GLU A 53 -26.64 0.88 -9.66
C GLU A 53 -26.68 2.40 -9.49
N GLY A 54 -26.18 2.92 -8.36
CA GLY A 54 -26.15 4.35 -8.01
C GLY A 54 -24.92 5.12 -8.52
N PHE A 55 -23.93 4.42 -9.12
CA PHE A 55 -22.63 4.98 -9.49
C PHE A 55 -22.70 6.09 -10.57
N GLY A 56 -23.81 6.22 -11.30
CA GLY A 56 -23.99 7.20 -12.38
C GLY A 56 -24.65 8.54 -12.01
N ALA A 57 -25.19 8.70 -10.80
CA ALA A 57 -26.08 9.83 -10.47
C ALA A 57 -25.47 10.94 -9.57
N GLY A 58 -24.25 10.76 -9.06
CA GLY A 58 -23.66 11.65 -8.05
C GLY A 58 -22.74 12.74 -8.61
N GLY A 59 -23.31 13.92 -8.88
CA GLY A 59 -22.56 15.11 -9.29
C GLY A 59 -21.65 15.71 -8.20
N GLU A 60 -20.49 16.19 -8.66
CA GLU A 60 -19.55 17.16 -8.06
C GLU A 60 -19.57 17.39 -6.53
N VAL A 61 -18.87 16.55 -5.77
CA VAL A 61 -18.46 16.89 -4.39
C VAL A 61 -16.97 17.29 -4.38
N ALA A 62 -16.66 18.44 -3.81
CA ALA A 62 -15.35 19.11 -3.87
C ALA A 62 -14.28 18.44 -2.99
N ARG A 63 -13.03 18.45 -3.47
CA ARG A 63 -11.72 17.96 -2.95
C ARG A 63 -11.50 17.42 -1.51
N ARG A 64 -12.32 17.70 -0.50
CA ARG A 64 -12.41 16.92 0.78
C ARG A 64 -13.33 15.70 0.68
N ALA A 65 -13.97 15.53 -0.47
CA ALA A 65 -15.05 14.59 -0.71
C ALA A 65 -14.85 13.84 -2.05
N ARG A 66 -13.63 13.37 -2.30
CA ARG A 66 -13.34 12.57 -3.50
C ARG A 66 -12.41 11.42 -3.13
N ALA A 67 -12.81 10.23 -3.52
CA ALA A 67 -11.90 9.10 -3.60
C ALA A 67 -10.83 9.39 -4.68
N SER A 68 -9.60 8.96 -4.43
CA SER A 68 -8.46 9.21 -5.32
C SER A 68 -7.49 8.05 -5.22
N GLY A 69 -6.96 7.56 -6.34
CA GLY A 69 -5.90 6.55 -6.35
C GLY A 69 -6.23 5.25 -5.58
N PHE A 70 -7.47 4.76 -5.67
CA PHE A 70 -8.01 3.63 -4.88
C PHE A 70 -8.21 3.87 -3.38
N CYS A 71 -7.98 5.09 -2.88
CA CYS A 71 -8.23 5.48 -1.48
C CYS A 71 -9.59 6.16 -1.37
N TYR A 72 -10.48 5.58 -0.54
CA TYR A 72 -11.83 6.11 -0.28
C TYR A 72 -11.89 6.84 1.06
N VAL A 73 -11.33 6.24 2.11
CA VAL A 73 -11.16 6.84 3.43
C VAL A 73 -9.67 6.92 3.71
N ASN A 74 -9.19 8.12 4.08
CA ASN A 74 -7.82 8.34 4.52
C ASN A 74 -7.68 7.98 6.02
N ASP A 75 -7.45 6.70 6.29
CA ASP A 75 -7.19 6.13 7.61
C ASP A 75 -5.92 6.68 8.24
N ILE A 76 -4.90 7.00 7.43
CA ILE A 76 -3.64 7.59 7.88
C ILE A 76 -3.87 8.94 8.56
N VAL A 77 -4.68 9.82 7.95
CA VAL A 77 -5.01 11.13 8.53
C VAL A 77 -5.74 10.97 9.86
N LEU A 78 -6.74 10.07 9.92
CA LEU A 78 -7.48 9.78 11.16
C LEU A 78 -6.55 9.24 12.26
N ALA A 79 -5.59 8.38 11.91
CA ALA A 79 -4.60 7.85 12.85
C ALA A 79 -3.68 8.96 13.38
N ILE A 80 -3.19 9.85 12.50
CA ILE A 80 -2.36 10.99 12.90
C ILE A 80 -3.14 11.95 13.80
N GLU A 81 -4.40 12.26 13.49
CA GLU A 81 -5.25 13.10 14.35
C GLU A 81 -5.45 12.49 15.74
N GLY A 82 -5.67 11.17 15.83
CA GLY A 82 -5.71 10.45 17.10
C GLY A 82 -4.39 10.54 17.87
N LEU A 83 -3.25 10.36 17.19
CA LEU A 83 -1.92 10.49 17.80
C LEU A 83 -1.62 11.91 18.27
N LEU A 84 -2.12 12.95 17.58
CA LEU A 84 -1.96 14.34 18.00
C LEU A 84 -2.70 14.69 19.30
N GLY A 85 -3.59 13.82 19.80
CA GLY A 85 -4.15 13.92 21.15
C GLY A 85 -3.14 13.56 22.26
N HIS A 86 -2.09 12.81 21.93
CA HIS A 86 -1.09 12.30 22.89
C HIS A 86 0.33 12.78 22.62
N PHE A 87 0.66 13.08 21.37
CA PHE A 87 2.00 13.43 20.91
C PHE A 87 2.02 14.84 20.32
N ARG A 88 3.03 15.63 20.68
CA ARG A 88 3.21 17.01 20.18
C ARG A 88 3.55 17.01 18.69
N ARG A 89 4.38 16.06 18.26
CA ARG A 89 4.92 15.96 16.91
C ARG A 89 4.79 14.55 16.38
N VAL A 90 4.10 14.40 15.26
CA VAL A 90 3.92 13.12 14.56
C VAL A 90 4.62 13.22 13.21
N LEU A 91 5.52 12.28 12.93
CA LEU A 91 6.18 12.15 11.64
C LEU A 91 5.42 11.13 10.78
N TYR A 92 5.05 11.52 9.57
CA TYR A 92 4.56 10.61 8.54
C TYR A 92 5.67 10.32 7.53
N VAL A 93 5.95 9.04 7.28
CA VAL A 93 6.94 8.56 6.31
C VAL A 93 6.24 7.70 5.28
N ASP A 94 6.47 7.99 4.01
CA ASP A 94 5.79 7.33 2.89
C ASP A 94 6.82 6.78 1.89
N ILE A 95 6.84 5.47 1.72
CA ILE A 95 7.68 4.75 0.76
C ILE A 95 6.87 4.06 -0.36
N ASP A 96 5.59 4.43 -0.51
CA ASP A 96 4.81 4.12 -1.71
C ASP A 96 5.45 4.73 -2.95
N VAL A 97 5.29 4.09 -4.11
CA VAL A 97 5.82 4.69 -5.35
C VAL A 97 5.11 5.99 -5.71
N HIS A 98 3.87 6.18 -5.27
CA HIS A 98 3.07 7.38 -5.50
C HIS A 98 3.31 8.42 -4.39
N HIS A 99 3.24 9.70 -4.76
CA HIS A 99 3.32 10.77 -3.76
C HIS A 99 2.10 10.70 -2.82
N GLY A 100 2.35 10.74 -1.51
CA GLY A 100 1.34 10.77 -0.44
C GLY A 100 0.56 12.09 -0.33
N ASP A 101 0.02 12.57 -1.45
CA ASP A 101 -0.59 13.89 -1.61
C ASP A 101 -1.77 14.14 -0.68
N GLY A 102 -2.56 13.11 -0.38
CA GLY A 102 -3.69 13.18 0.54
C GLY A 102 -3.29 13.53 1.97
N VAL A 103 -2.24 12.89 2.49
CA VAL A 103 -1.73 13.14 3.85
C VAL A 103 -0.97 14.47 3.89
N GLU A 104 -0.16 14.77 2.87
CA GLU A 104 0.50 16.08 2.75
C GLU A 104 -0.53 17.21 2.74
N THR A 105 -1.58 17.11 1.94
CA THR A 105 -2.62 18.14 1.84
C THR A 105 -3.35 18.35 3.16
N ALA A 106 -3.65 17.27 3.90
CA ALA A 106 -4.32 17.36 5.19
C ALA A 106 -3.50 18.15 6.23
N PHE A 107 -2.17 18.06 6.17
CA PHE A 107 -1.26 18.64 7.16
C PHE A 107 -0.33 19.73 6.62
N VAL A 108 -0.56 20.23 5.40
CA VAL A 108 0.32 21.17 4.69
C VAL A 108 0.63 22.45 5.49
N GLY A 109 -0.30 22.86 6.35
CA GLY A 109 -0.20 24.03 7.23
C GLY A 109 0.19 23.73 8.68
N SER A 110 0.46 22.47 9.03
CA SER A 110 0.68 22.04 10.42
C SER A 110 2.14 22.14 10.83
N ASN A 111 2.42 22.77 11.97
CA ASN A 111 3.75 22.71 12.60
C ASN A 111 3.96 21.44 13.44
N ARG A 112 2.89 20.67 13.69
CA ARG A 112 2.87 19.45 14.53
C ARG A 112 3.04 18.16 13.74
N VAL A 113 2.87 18.21 12.43
CA VAL A 113 3.00 17.04 11.56
C VAL A 113 4.02 17.35 10.49
N MET A 114 4.97 16.44 10.30
CA MET A 114 5.87 16.47 9.16
C MET A 114 5.55 15.29 8.25
N THR A 115 5.40 15.54 6.95
CA THR A 115 5.17 14.50 5.95
C THR A 115 6.42 14.34 5.11
N VAL A 116 6.96 13.14 5.01
CA VAL A 116 8.12 12.81 4.17
C VAL A 116 7.70 11.73 3.17
N SER A 117 7.82 12.02 1.88
CA SER A 117 7.44 11.08 0.83
C SER A 117 8.57 10.87 -0.19
N PHE A 118 8.89 9.60 -0.42
CA PHE A 118 9.82 9.15 -1.44
C PHE A 118 9.02 8.51 -2.57
N HIS A 119 8.94 9.16 -3.72
CA HIS A 119 8.01 8.75 -4.78
C HIS A 119 8.60 8.94 -6.17
N GLN A 120 8.05 8.21 -7.13
CA GLN A 120 8.35 8.44 -8.53
C GLN A 120 7.70 9.74 -9.00
N ARG A 121 8.51 10.63 -9.59
CA ARG A 121 8.06 11.87 -10.23
C ARG A 121 8.59 11.95 -11.65
N THR A 122 7.81 11.39 -12.57
CA THR A 122 8.04 11.48 -14.03
C THR A 122 6.81 12.07 -14.71
N GLU A 123 6.94 12.46 -15.99
CA GLU A 123 5.81 12.90 -16.80
C GLU A 123 4.74 11.80 -16.87
N GLY A 124 3.47 12.17 -16.71
CA GLY A 124 2.33 11.25 -16.74
C GLY A 124 2.23 10.27 -15.56
N PHE A 125 3.02 10.44 -14.49
CA PHE A 125 2.96 9.58 -13.31
C PHE A 125 2.12 10.22 -12.20
N PHE A 126 1.13 9.47 -11.72
CA PHE A 126 0.17 9.94 -10.74
C PHE A 126 0.76 9.97 -9.31
N PRO A 127 0.36 10.91 -8.43
CA PRO A 127 -0.35 12.15 -8.72
C PRO A 127 0.61 13.24 -9.25
N GLU A 128 0.19 14.01 -10.25
CA GLU A 128 1.12 14.88 -10.99
C GLU A 128 1.33 16.27 -10.38
N ARG A 129 0.41 16.72 -9.51
CA ARG A 129 0.32 18.14 -9.11
C ARG A 129 1.36 18.56 -8.08
N ARG A 130 1.81 17.65 -7.22
CA ARG A 130 2.77 17.90 -6.13
C ARG A 130 3.95 16.92 -6.20
N GLY A 131 4.73 16.81 -5.12
CA GLY A 131 5.89 15.90 -5.08
C GLY A 131 7.19 16.48 -5.66
N LEU A 132 7.39 17.80 -5.62
CA LEU A 132 8.66 18.43 -5.99
C LEU A 132 9.37 18.93 -4.72
N PRO A 133 10.71 19.03 -4.69
CA PRO A 133 11.43 19.46 -3.49
C PRO A 133 11.04 20.88 -3.05
N GLU A 134 10.54 21.71 -3.96
CA GLU A 134 10.08 23.07 -3.67
C GLU A 134 8.69 23.11 -2.99
N HIS A 135 7.93 22.01 -3.01
CA HIS A 135 6.65 21.90 -2.31
C HIS A 135 6.88 21.60 -0.83
N VAL A 136 7.20 22.64 -0.07
CA VAL A 136 7.69 22.53 1.32
C VAL A 136 6.63 22.70 2.41
N GLY A 137 5.37 22.89 2.05
CA GLY A 137 4.30 23.24 3.00
C GLY A 137 4.02 24.75 3.02
N GLU A 138 3.02 25.16 3.81
CA GLU A 138 2.45 26.52 3.82
C GLU A 138 2.30 27.03 5.26
N GLY A 139 2.33 28.34 5.46
CA GLY A 139 2.18 28.95 6.80
C GLY A 139 3.12 28.34 7.84
N ASP A 140 2.58 27.93 8.98
CA ASP A 140 3.33 27.29 10.07
C ASP A 140 3.88 25.90 9.69
N GLY A 141 3.31 25.26 8.67
CA GLY A 141 3.76 23.98 8.11
C GLY A 141 4.90 24.10 7.09
N ARG A 142 5.36 25.32 6.80
CA ARG A 142 6.48 25.52 5.86
C ARG A 142 7.73 24.77 6.34
N HIS A 143 8.42 24.13 5.39
CA HIS A 143 9.54 23.20 5.57
C HIS A 143 9.20 21.86 6.27
N ARG A 144 7.92 21.56 6.51
CA ARG A 144 7.45 20.28 7.10
C ARG A 144 6.74 19.36 6.11
N ALA A 145 6.61 19.75 4.84
CA ALA A 145 6.36 18.81 3.75
C ALA A 145 7.68 18.53 3.02
N VAL A 146 8.18 17.31 3.11
CA VAL A 146 9.47 16.88 2.56
C VAL A 146 9.21 15.93 1.40
N ASN A 147 9.56 16.36 0.20
CA ASN A 147 9.31 15.63 -1.03
C ASN A 147 10.61 15.18 -1.68
N VAL A 148 10.76 13.87 -1.88
CA VAL A 148 11.96 13.24 -2.45
C VAL A 148 11.60 12.57 -3.79
N PRO A 149 11.60 13.33 -4.90
CA PRO A 149 11.26 12.77 -6.20
C PRO A 149 12.36 11.86 -6.74
N MET A 150 11.93 10.77 -7.35
CA MET A 150 12.78 9.79 -8.03
C MET A 150 12.31 9.58 -9.48
N LYS A 151 13.22 9.15 -10.33
CA LYS A 151 12.91 8.67 -11.68
C LYS A 151 12.68 7.16 -11.66
N LYS A 152 12.35 6.59 -12.81
CA LYS A 152 12.16 5.13 -12.98
C LYS A 152 13.44 4.36 -12.67
N GLY A 153 13.25 3.15 -12.17
CA GLY A 153 14.28 2.15 -11.96
C GLY A 153 15.23 2.43 -10.79
N MET A 154 14.81 3.19 -9.76
CA MET A 154 15.66 3.33 -8.56
C MET A 154 15.96 1.95 -7.99
N ASP A 155 17.23 1.71 -7.70
CA ASP A 155 17.73 0.50 -7.05
C ASP A 155 17.94 0.72 -5.55
N ASP A 156 18.21 -0.37 -4.82
CA ASP A 156 18.38 -0.34 -3.37
C ASP A 156 19.48 0.61 -2.89
N ASP A 157 20.61 0.70 -3.60
CA ASP A 157 21.72 1.57 -3.18
C ASP A 157 21.39 3.06 -3.39
N GLY A 158 20.84 3.41 -4.56
CA GLY A 158 20.37 4.76 -4.84
C GLY A 158 19.30 5.22 -3.85
N TYR A 159 18.33 4.33 -3.56
CA TYR A 159 17.28 4.59 -2.59
C TYR A 159 17.86 4.81 -1.18
N ARG A 160 18.73 3.92 -0.73
CA ARG A 160 19.44 4.03 0.56
C ARG A 160 20.22 5.33 0.69
N ARG A 161 20.94 5.74 -0.37
CA ARG A 161 21.71 6.99 -0.41
C ARG A 161 20.84 8.25 -0.30
N LEU A 162 19.54 8.16 -0.60
CA LEU A 162 18.55 9.20 -0.33
C LEU A 162 17.94 9.05 1.06
N PHE A 163 17.40 7.87 1.37
CA PHE A 163 16.57 7.62 2.53
C PHE A 163 17.32 7.85 3.85
N GLU A 164 18.43 7.16 4.08
CA GLU A 164 19.11 7.19 5.38
C GLU A 164 19.59 8.62 5.76
N PRO A 165 20.25 9.39 4.87
CA PRO A 165 20.69 10.74 5.22
C PRO A 165 19.54 11.74 5.43
N ILE A 166 18.49 11.65 4.59
CA ILE A 166 17.32 12.54 4.70
C ILE A 166 16.56 12.24 6.00
N MET A 167 16.28 10.96 6.27
CA MET A 167 15.55 10.55 7.46
C MET A 167 16.34 10.82 8.74
N SER A 168 17.67 10.66 8.72
CA SER A 168 18.53 11.08 9.84
C SER A 168 18.33 12.56 10.16
N LYS A 169 18.36 13.43 9.14
CA LYS A 169 18.20 14.87 9.32
C LYS A 169 16.78 15.22 9.78
N VAL A 170 15.77 14.55 9.24
CA VAL A 170 14.37 14.70 9.68
C VAL A 170 14.24 14.40 11.17
N MET A 171 14.76 13.25 11.63
CA MET A 171 14.72 12.87 13.04
C MET A 171 15.48 13.86 13.93
N GLU A 172 16.61 14.38 13.45
CA GLU A 172 17.42 15.39 14.14
C GLU A 172 16.66 16.72 14.36
N VAL A 173 16.05 17.28 13.30
CA VAL A 173 15.46 18.63 13.35
C VAL A 173 14.01 18.65 13.80
N PHE A 174 13.22 17.64 13.42
CA PHE A 174 11.80 17.58 13.74
C PHE A 174 11.54 16.92 15.10
N GLN A 175 12.42 16.03 15.55
CA GLN A 175 12.32 15.32 16.83
C GLN A 175 10.90 14.78 17.10
N PRO A 176 10.36 13.89 16.25
CA PRO A 176 9.01 13.37 16.42
C PRO A 176 8.90 12.51 17.68
N GLU A 177 7.70 12.45 18.24
CA GLU A 177 7.38 11.60 19.40
C GLU A 177 6.62 10.33 18.98
N ALA A 178 6.07 10.32 17.76
CA ALA A 178 5.48 9.15 17.13
C ALA A 178 5.73 9.19 15.62
N ILE A 179 5.83 8.02 15.00
CA ILE A 179 6.05 7.83 13.57
C ILE A 179 4.91 6.99 13.01
N VAL A 180 4.32 7.44 11.91
CA VAL A 180 3.41 6.66 11.06
C VAL A 180 4.15 6.40 9.75
N MET A 181 4.41 5.14 9.43
CA MET A 181 5.14 4.73 8.23
C MET A 181 4.23 3.91 7.32
N GLN A 182 3.98 4.43 6.12
CA GLN A 182 3.28 3.77 5.04
C GLN A 182 4.29 2.95 4.24
N CYS A 183 4.06 1.64 4.12
CA CYS A 183 4.95 0.66 3.48
C CYS A 183 4.32 0.13 2.17
N GLY A 184 4.05 1.03 1.22
CA GLY A 184 3.48 0.71 -0.08
C GLY A 184 4.37 -0.24 -0.91
N GLY A 185 3.86 -1.43 -1.20
CA GLY A 185 4.63 -2.47 -1.89
C GLY A 185 4.73 -2.30 -3.41
N ASP A 186 4.27 -1.18 -3.98
CA ASP A 186 4.39 -0.87 -5.42
C ASP A 186 5.69 -0.15 -5.78
N SER A 187 6.53 0.21 -4.81
CA SER A 187 7.92 0.62 -5.05
C SER A 187 8.86 -0.58 -5.28
N LEU A 188 8.36 -1.81 -5.11
CA LEU A 188 9.11 -3.03 -5.38
C LEU A 188 9.33 -3.27 -6.88
N SER A 189 10.40 -4.02 -7.19
CA SER A 189 10.66 -4.53 -8.53
C SER A 189 9.53 -5.45 -9.01
N ASP A 190 9.24 -5.39 -10.31
CA ASP A 190 8.16 -6.13 -10.99
C ASP A 190 6.74 -5.84 -10.46
N ASP A 191 6.53 -4.66 -9.86
CA ASP A 191 5.18 -4.17 -9.62
C ASP A 191 4.46 -3.84 -10.95
N ARG A 192 3.11 -3.98 -10.96
CA ARG A 192 2.32 -3.75 -12.18
C ARG A 192 2.13 -2.28 -12.53
N LEU A 193 2.18 -1.37 -11.55
CA LEU A 193 1.92 0.06 -11.74
C LEU A 193 3.13 0.92 -11.38
N GLY A 194 3.92 0.49 -10.39
CA GLY A 194 5.20 1.12 -10.06
C GLY A 194 6.29 0.79 -11.07
N HIS A 195 7.25 1.70 -11.21
CA HIS A 195 8.39 1.50 -12.12
C HIS A 195 9.73 1.64 -11.39
N GLN A 196 9.76 1.26 -10.12
CA GLN A 196 10.98 1.21 -9.31
C GLN A 196 11.57 -0.20 -9.33
N ASN A 197 12.78 -0.37 -8.81
CA ASN A 197 13.51 -1.63 -8.85
C ASN A 197 14.00 -2.09 -7.47
N LEU A 198 13.20 -1.83 -6.44
CA LEU A 198 13.58 -2.17 -5.07
C LEU A 198 13.41 -3.67 -4.81
N SER A 199 14.37 -4.25 -4.10
CA SER A 199 14.22 -5.58 -3.52
C SER A 199 13.43 -5.52 -2.21
N ILE A 200 12.98 -6.68 -1.73
CA ILE A 200 12.39 -6.81 -0.39
C ILE A 200 13.39 -6.36 0.69
N ASP A 201 14.68 -6.68 0.53
CA ASP A 201 15.71 -6.26 1.50
C ASP A 201 15.92 -4.74 1.47
N GLY A 202 15.93 -4.11 0.29
CA GLY A 202 16.02 -2.66 0.14
C GLY A 202 14.83 -1.93 0.76
N HIS A 203 13.62 -2.44 0.53
CA HIS A 203 12.38 -1.91 1.10
C HIS A 203 12.36 -2.05 2.63
N ALA A 204 12.60 -3.26 3.14
CA ALA A 204 12.59 -3.54 4.58
C ALA A 204 13.74 -2.87 5.35
N ARG A 205 14.84 -2.52 4.67
CA ARG A 205 15.90 -1.68 5.24
C ARG A 205 15.36 -0.32 5.71
N CYS A 206 14.37 0.25 5.01
CA CYS A 206 13.73 1.49 5.43
C CYS A 206 13.01 1.30 6.77
N VAL A 207 12.25 0.21 6.92
CA VAL A 207 11.57 -0.15 8.17
C VAL A 207 12.58 -0.37 9.29
N GLY A 208 13.64 -1.14 9.03
CA GLY A 208 14.71 -1.39 10.00
C GLY A 208 15.43 -0.11 10.44
N PHE A 209 15.67 0.81 9.51
CA PHE A 209 16.28 2.11 9.80
C PHE A 209 15.37 2.97 10.68
N MET A 210 14.08 3.08 10.36
CA MET A 210 13.13 3.86 11.18
C MET A 210 12.92 3.23 12.56
N ARG A 211 12.86 1.89 12.65
CA ARG A 211 12.81 1.15 13.92
C ARG A 211 14.00 1.45 14.83
N SER A 212 15.19 1.68 14.26
CA SER A 212 16.42 1.91 15.04
C SER A 212 16.40 3.16 15.92
N PHE A 213 15.51 4.13 15.63
CA PHE A 213 15.35 5.34 16.43
C PHE A 213 14.60 5.11 17.75
N ASN A 214 13.97 3.95 17.94
CA ASN A 214 13.19 3.60 19.14
C ASN A 214 12.07 4.61 19.48
N THR A 215 11.52 5.27 18.46
CA THR A 215 10.31 6.10 18.57
C THR A 215 9.08 5.22 18.32
N PRO A 216 7.95 5.41 19.03
CA PRO A 216 6.69 4.73 18.72
C PRO A 216 6.40 4.73 17.22
N LEU A 217 6.25 3.54 16.63
CA LEU A 217 6.18 3.34 15.19
C LEU A 217 4.90 2.56 14.83
N LEU A 218 4.02 3.20 14.07
CA LEU A 218 2.86 2.59 13.45
C LEU A 218 3.19 2.25 11.99
N LEU A 219 3.22 0.96 11.65
CA LEU A 219 3.41 0.47 10.30
C LEU A 219 2.06 0.26 9.61
N LEU A 220 1.92 0.77 8.39
CA LEU A 220 0.73 0.61 7.55
C LEU A 220 1.14 0.01 6.21
N GLY A 221 0.20 -0.63 5.52
CA GLY A 221 0.40 -1.09 4.14
C GLY A 221 0.37 0.08 3.15
N GLY A 222 -0.20 -0.14 1.96
CA GLY A 222 -0.22 0.87 0.92
C GLY A 222 -0.56 0.31 -0.45
N GLY A 223 -0.03 0.92 -1.52
CA GLY A 223 -0.03 0.37 -2.87
C GLY A 223 0.67 -1.00 -2.97
N GLY A 224 0.70 -1.58 -4.18
CA GLY A 224 1.29 -2.90 -4.44
C GLY A 224 0.35 -3.83 -5.19
N TYR A 225 0.71 -4.13 -6.43
CA TYR A 225 -0.20 -4.71 -7.42
C TYR A 225 0.30 -6.04 -7.99
N THR A 226 1.52 -6.45 -7.64
CA THR A 226 2.00 -7.84 -7.74
C THR A 226 1.84 -8.54 -6.39
N ILE A 227 0.67 -9.16 -6.17
CA ILE A 227 0.17 -9.55 -4.83
C ILE A 227 1.10 -10.50 -4.05
N ASN A 228 1.79 -11.42 -4.72
CA ASN A 228 2.74 -12.35 -4.11
C ASN A 228 3.99 -11.63 -3.61
N HIS A 229 4.48 -10.62 -4.34
CA HIS A 229 5.60 -9.79 -3.92
C HIS A 229 5.24 -8.92 -2.71
N VAL A 230 4.04 -8.33 -2.73
CA VAL A 230 3.52 -7.54 -1.59
C VAL A 230 3.41 -8.38 -0.33
N ALA A 231 2.83 -9.58 -0.44
CA ALA A 231 2.69 -10.49 0.69
C ALA A 231 4.06 -10.91 1.27
N ALA A 232 5.03 -11.21 0.40
CA ALA A 232 6.39 -11.53 0.82
C ALA A 232 7.07 -10.33 1.51
N CYS A 233 6.93 -9.13 0.95
CA CYS A 233 7.49 -7.90 1.51
C CYS A 233 6.94 -7.61 2.91
N TRP A 234 5.61 -7.52 3.06
CA TRP A 234 4.99 -7.22 4.35
C TRP A 234 5.26 -8.30 5.40
N CYS A 235 5.37 -9.57 5.01
CA CYS A 235 5.80 -10.64 5.91
C CYS A 235 7.24 -10.41 6.40
N TYR A 236 8.16 -10.07 5.50
CA TYR A 236 9.55 -9.80 5.86
C TYR A 236 9.70 -8.55 6.72
N GLU A 237 8.99 -7.47 6.39
CA GLU A 237 8.95 -6.25 7.19
C GLU A 237 8.37 -6.48 8.59
N THR A 238 7.37 -7.37 8.71
CA THR A 238 6.86 -7.81 10.02
C THR A 238 7.97 -8.46 10.83
N ALA A 239 8.77 -9.35 10.23
CA ALA A 239 9.92 -9.98 10.88
C ALA A 239 10.97 -8.94 11.32
N VAL A 240 11.27 -7.96 10.47
CA VAL A 240 12.16 -6.83 10.80
C VAL A 240 11.61 -6.00 11.96
N ALA A 241 10.30 -5.72 11.98
CA ALA A 241 9.64 -4.95 13.02
C ALA A 241 9.77 -5.61 14.41
N ILE A 242 9.57 -6.93 14.48
CA ILE A 242 9.73 -7.70 15.73
C ILE A 242 11.19 -8.09 16.03
N GLY A 243 12.13 -7.82 15.11
CA GLY A 243 13.55 -8.12 15.27
C GLY A 243 13.88 -9.61 15.16
N LYS A 244 13.18 -10.33 14.27
CA LYS A 244 13.34 -11.78 14.04
C LYS A 244 13.91 -12.04 12.65
N GLU A 245 14.88 -12.93 12.58
CA GLU A 245 15.36 -13.47 11.30
C GLU A 245 14.45 -14.62 10.85
N ILE A 246 14.13 -14.65 9.56
CA ILE A 246 13.33 -15.71 8.95
C ILE A 246 14.04 -16.32 7.74
N ALA A 247 13.80 -17.60 7.52
CA ALA A 247 14.34 -18.34 6.38
C ALA A 247 13.81 -17.77 5.06
N ASP A 248 14.63 -17.88 4.01
CA ASP A 248 14.23 -17.44 2.67
C ASP A 248 13.24 -18.40 2.00
N ASP A 249 13.24 -19.68 2.39
CA ASP A 249 12.23 -20.64 1.95
C ASP A 249 10.86 -20.32 2.54
N ILE A 250 9.84 -20.22 1.67
CA ILE A 250 8.45 -20.03 2.07
C ILE A 250 7.89 -21.35 2.62
N PRO A 251 7.41 -21.39 3.88
CA PRO A 251 6.76 -22.56 4.43
C PRO A 251 5.45 -22.86 3.70
N ALA A 252 5.11 -24.15 3.58
CA ALA A 252 3.91 -24.59 2.89
C ALA A 252 2.63 -24.00 3.51
N HIS A 253 1.71 -23.56 2.65
CA HIS A 253 0.41 -22.99 3.00
C HIS A 253 -0.57 -22.97 1.81
N CYS A 254 -1.82 -22.57 2.06
CA CYS A 254 -2.90 -22.60 1.05
C CYS A 254 -2.73 -21.67 -0.17
N TYR A 255 -1.75 -20.77 -0.16
CA TYR A 255 -1.41 -19.90 -1.28
C TYR A 255 -0.12 -20.29 -2.02
N ASP A 256 0.47 -21.46 -1.75
CA ASP A 256 1.80 -21.85 -2.28
C ASP A 256 1.91 -21.71 -3.79
N GLY A 257 0.82 -22.02 -4.51
CA GLY A 257 0.76 -21.91 -5.97
C GLY A 257 1.12 -20.53 -6.52
N TYR A 258 0.89 -19.45 -5.75
CA TYR A 258 1.24 -18.08 -6.14
C TYR A 258 2.75 -17.81 -6.12
N TYR A 259 3.53 -18.59 -5.36
CA TYR A 259 4.96 -18.39 -5.18
C TYR A 259 5.81 -19.32 -6.07
N ARG A 260 5.16 -20.15 -6.90
CA ARG A 260 5.84 -21.07 -7.81
C ARG A 260 6.81 -20.36 -8.76
N SER A 261 6.40 -19.23 -9.33
CA SER A 261 7.23 -18.47 -10.30
C SER A 261 8.45 -17.81 -9.67
N GLN A 262 8.42 -17.52 -8.36
CA GLN A 262 9.56 -17.01 -7.60
C GLN A 262 10.34 -18.13 -6.87
N GLY A 263 10.08 -19.40 -7.21
CA GLY A 263 10.81 -20.54 -6.66
C GLY A 263 10.55 -20.81 -5.18
N TYR A 264 9.37 -20.41 -4.67
CA TYR A 264 9.02 -20.51 -3.24
C TYR A 264 10.01 -19.80 -2.31
N LYS A 265 10.66 -18.74 -2.82
CA LYS A 265 11.55 -17.88 -2.05
C LYS A 265 10.84 -16.61 -1.65
N LEU A 266 11.08 -16.16 -0.41
CA LEU A 266 10.59 -14.87 0.08
C LEU A 266 11.26 -13.75 -0.70
N ARG A 267 12.60 -13.77 -0.81
CA ARG A 267 13.38 -12.82 -1.60
C ARG A 267 13.42 -13.26 -3.06
N TYR A 268 12.62 -12.60 -3.88
CA TYR A 268 12.67 -12.77 -5.33
C TYR A 268 13.71 -11.82 -5.95
N PRO A 269 14.35 -12.19 -7.08
CA PRO A 269 15.34 -11.35 -7.74
C PRO A 269 14.69 -10.12 -8.37
N VAL A 270 15.36 -8.98 -8.28
CA VAL A 270 14.97 -7.74 -9.00
C VAL A 270 15.28 -7.85 -10.49
N ASP A 271 14.58 -7.08 -11.33
CA ASP A 271 14.86 -6.99 -12.77
C ASP A 271 16.22 -6.33 -13.03
N LYS A 272 17.18 -7.14 -13.48
CA LYS A 272 18.54 -6.68 -13.82
C LYS A 272 18.62 -5.86 -15.10
N ASN A 273 17.59 -5.94 -15.95
CA ASN A 273 17.54 -5.24 -17.24
C ASN A 273 16.80 -3.90 -17.13
N LEU A 274 16.10 -3.65 -16.01
CA LEU A 274 15.43 -2.38 -15.78
C LEU A 274 16.47 -1.27 -15.65
N LYS A 275 16.45 -0.34 -16.59
CA LYS A 275 17.35 0.81 -16.60
C LYS A 275 17.03 1.75 -15.44
N ASN A 276 18.05 2.07 -14.63
CA ASN A 276 17.96 3.10 -13.61
C ASN A 276 18.20 4.49 -14.22
N ASP A 277 17.16 5.33 -14.29
CA ASP A 277 17.25 6.70 -14.80
C ASP A 277 17.76 7.71 -13.75
N ASN A 278 17.98 7.26 -12.51
CA ASN A 278 18.49 8.05 -11.39
C ASN A 278 20.03 8.07 -11.39
N THR A 279 20.63 8.91 -12.22
CA THR A 279 22.09 9.10 -12.21
C THR A 279 22.59 9.57 -10.85
N ASP A 280 23.85 9.27 -10.51
CA ASP A 280 24.46 9.72 -9.25
C ASP A 280 24.38 11.23 -9.04
N THR A 281 24.53 12.00 -10.12
CA THR A 281 24.35 13.46 -10.11
C THR A 281 22.92 13.85 -9.74
N TYR A 282 21.90 13.14 -10.27
CA TYR A 282 20.51 13.39 -9.93
C TYR A 282 20.23 13.06 -8.46
N VAL A 283 20.63 11.86 -8.01
CA VAL A 283 20.49 11.43 -6.60
C VAL A 283 21.14 12.44 -5.64
N THR A 284 22.37 12.84 -5.93
CA THR A 284 23.11 13.80 -5.11
C THR A 284 22.44 15.17 -5.11
N ARG A 285 22.00 15.67 -6.27
CA ARG A 285 21.33 16.96 -6.37
C ARG A 285 19.99 16.98 -5.62
N THR A 286 19.18 15.93 -5.76
CA THR A 286 17.91 15.78 -5.05
C THR A 286 18.16 15.75 -3.54
N LYS A 287 19.09 14.90 -3.06
CA LYS A 287 19.48 14.86 -1.65
C LYS A 287 19.90 16.22 -1.12
N CYS A 288 20.77 16.93 -1.83
CA CYS A 288 21.25 18.24 -1.42
C CYS A 288 20.15 19.31 -1.43
N ALA A 289 19.16 19.21 -2.32
CA ALA A 289 18.00 20.11 -2.32
C ALA A 289 17.12 19.86 -1.08
N VAL A 290 16.80 18.60 -0.80
CA VAL A 290 15.97 18.22 0.34
C VAL A 290 16.65 18.58 1.67
N LEU A 291 17.94 18.26 1.82
CA LEU A 291 18.69 18.59 3.04
C LEU A 291 18.81 20.11 3.26
N ARG A 292 18.94 20.91 2.19
CA ARG A 292 18.92 22.38 2.31
C ARG A 292 17.59 22.87 2.86
N ASN A 293 16.46 22.35 2.37
CA ASN A 293 15.15 22.71 2.89
C ASN A 293 14.98 22.32 4.37
N LEU A 294 15.51 21.18 4.79
CA LEU A 294 15.48 20.74 6.20
C LEU A 294 16.34 21.61 7.11
N CYS A 295 17.41 22.23 6.60
CA CYS A 295 18.23 23.17 7.36
C CYS A 295 17.53 24.50 7.67
N GLU A 296 16.44 24.83 6.97
CA GLU A 296 15.62 26.02 7.25
C GLU A 296 14.72 25.84 8.48
N LEU A 297 14.55 24.61 8.98
CA LEU A 297 13.81 24.36 10.20
C LEU A 297 14.67 24.72 11.42
N GLU A 298 14.15 25.62 12.26
CA GLU A 298 14.62 25.73 13.63
C GLU A 298 14.38 24.39 14.35
N ALA A 299 15.38 23.91 15.10
CA ALA A 299 15.25 22.69 15.86
C ALA A 299 14.18 22.86 16.95
N ALA A 300 13.13 22.04 16.88
CA ALA A 300 12.08 21.89 17.90
C ALA A 300 11.56 23.21 18.54
N PRO A 301 10.94 24.13 17.78
CA PRO A 301 10.25 25.28 18.37
C PRO A 301 9.15 24.80 19.33
N SER A 302 8.84 25.63 20.34
CA SER A 302 7.80 25.30 21.32
C SER A 302 6.47 25.09 20.61
N VAL A 303 5.92 23.87 20.72
CA VAL A 303 4.60 23.52 20.20
C VAL A 303 3.65 23.50 21.38
N GLU A 304 2.56 24.28 21.29
CA GLU A 304 1.48 24.26 22.27
C GLU A 304 0.85 22.85 22.31
N PHE A 305 0.86 22.23 23.49
CA PHE A 305 0.19 20.96 23.70
C PHE A 305 -1.30 21.23 23.90
N LYS A 306 -2.15 20.67 23.04
CA LYS A 306 -3.59 20.64 23.30
C LYS A 306 -3.88 19.47 24.21
N GLU A 307 -4.59 19.71 25.31
CA GLU A 307 -5.09 18.62 26.15
C GLU A 307 -5.90 17.63 25.29
N PRO A 308 -5.74 16.31 25.49
CA PRO A 308 -6.45 15.31 24.72
C PRO A 308 -7.96 15.54 24.85
N ALA A 309 -8.68 15.61 23.73
CA ALA A 309 -10.14 15.78 23.71
C ALA A 309 -10.92 14.50 24.11
N GLY A 310 -10.29 13.54 24.79
CA GLY A 310 -10.85 12.21 25.05
C GLY A 310 -10.44 11.63 26.40
N GLY A 311 -11.34 10.82 26.97
CA GLY A 311 -11.10 10.08 28.21
C GLY A 311 -10.02 8.99 28.05
N SER A 312 -9.58 8.43 29.19
CA SER A 312 -8.64 7.31 29.22
C SER A 312 -9.08 6.17 28.32
N ILE A 313 -8.24 5.76 27.37
CA ILE A 313 -8.44 4.52 26.61
C ILE A 313 -8.16 3.35 27.56
N ASP A 314 -9.12 2.44 27.69
CA ASP A 314 -8.86 1.14 28.34
C ASP A 314 -8.00 0.29 27.40
N ALA A 315 -6.68 0.42 27.56
CA ALA A 315 -5.72 -0.31 26.74
C ALA A 315 -5.87 -1.82 26.88
N GLU A 316 -6.22 -2.34 28.07
CA GLU A 316 -6.41 -3.78 28.28
C GLU A 316 -7.61 -4.33 27.50
N ALA A 317 -8.67 -3.53 27.33
CA ALA A 317 -9.83 -3.92 26.53
C ALA A 317 -9.52 -4.06 25.02
N LEU A 318 -8.45 -3.44 24.53
CA LEU A 318 -8.02 -3.56 23.13
C LEU A 318 -7.36 -4.91 22.82
N PHE A 319 -6.85 -5.62 23.83
CA PHE A 319 -6.17 -6.89 23.63
C PHE A 319 -7.12 -8.07 23.77
N HIS A 320 -6.85 -9.11 22.99
CA HIS A 320 -7.47 -10.41 23.20
C HIS A 320 -6.97 -11.03 24.52
N ARG A 321 -7.84 -11.10 25.55
CA ARG A 321 -7.54 -11.76 26.85
C ARG A 321 -7.14 -13.23 26.74
N ARG A 322 -7.53 -13.89 25.65
CA ARG A 322 -7.14 -15.23 25.21
C ARG A 322 -7.03 -15.20 23.68
N PRO A 323 -6.17 -16.02 23.04
CA PRO A 323 -6.18 -16.18 21.58
C PRO A 323 -7.63 -16.23 21.08
N PRO A 324 -8.04 -15.37 20.13
CA PRO A 324 -9.40 -15.44 19.57
C PRO A 324 -9.67 -16.85 19.07
N ARG A 325 -10.91 -17.32 19.24
CA ARG A 325 -11.34 -18.50 18.47
C ARG A 325 -11.27 -18.12 16.99
N GLU A 326 -11.06 -19.08 16.12
CA GLU A 326 -10.95 -18.81 14.68
C GLU A 326 -12.18 -18.06 14.11
N ASP A 327 -13.35 -18.18 14.74
CA ASP A 327 -14.57 -17.43 14.39
C ASP A 327 -14.55 -15.96 14.79
N ASP A 328 -13.79 -15.59 15.83
CA ASP A 328 -13.83 -14.27 16.45
C ASP A 328 -12.88 -13.27 15.75
N ASP A 329 -11.91 -13.77 14.98
CA ASP A 329 -10.93 -12.98 14.26
C ASP A 329 -11.27 -12.98 12.75
N PRO A 330 -11.47 -11.81 12.12
CA PRO A 330 -11.78 -11.72 10.69
C PRO A 330 -10.75 -12.41 9.80
N MET A 331 -9.47 -12.37 10.17
CA MET A 331 -8.41 -13.04 9.43
C MET A 331 -8.49 -14.55 9.62
N GLU A 332 -8.72 -15.05 10.84
CA GLU A 332 -8.84 -16.49 11.06
C GLU A 332 -10.06 -17.09 10.34
N ARG A 333 -11.21 -16.39 10.31
CA ARG A 333 -12.38 -16.79 9.51
C ARG A 333 -12.03 -16.95 8.02
N LEU A 334 -11.16 -16.08 7.52
CA LEU A 334 -10.74 -16.08 6.13
C LEU A 334 -9.76 -17.22 5.81
N HIS A 335 -8.89 -17.58 6.77
CA HIS A 335 -8.02 -18.75 6.64
C HIS A 335 -8.82 -20.05 6.57
N ARG A 336 -9.90 -20.19 7.36
CA ARG A 336 -10.79 -21.36 7.27
C ARG A 336 -11.39 -21.52 5.88
N ARG A 337 -11.93 -20.44 5.31
CA ARG A 337 -12.47 -20.46 3.93
C ARG A 337 -11.43 -20.89 2.91
N CYS A 338 -10.15 -20.58 3.15
CA CYS A 338 -9.06 -21.03 2.28
C CYS A 338 -8.76 -22.51 2.47
N GLY A 339 -8.74 -23.03 3.70
CA GLY A 339 -8.61 -24.46 3.99
C GLY A 339 -9.79 -25.29 3.44
N GLU A 340 -11.02 -24.76 3.52
CA GLU A 340 -12.21 -25.38 2.93
C GLU A 340 -12.13 -25.43 1.38
N MET A 341 -11.47 -24.46 0.73
CA MET A 341 -11.19 -24.50 -0.71
C MET A 341 -10.09 -25.51 -1.10
N GLU A 342 -9.18 -25.87 -0.18
CA GLU A 342 -8.21 -26.95 -0.40
C GLU A 342 -8.89 -28.33 -0.36
N GLU A 343 -9.86 -28.54 0.54
CA GLU A 343 -10.69 -29.77 0.54
C GLU A 343 -11.72 -29.78 -0.60
N GLY A 344 -12.14 -28.60 -1.06
CA GLY A 344 -13.17 -28.35 -2.07
C GLY A 344 -12.67 -27.82 -3.41
N GLY A 345 -11.53 -28.31 -3.92
CA GLY A 345 -11.23 -28.25 -5.36
C GLY A 345 -10.81 -26.89 -5.94
N PHE A 346 -9.65 -26.38 -5.53
CA PHE A 346 -8.95 -25.27 -6.21
C PHE A 346 -8.53 -25.60 -7.67
N VAL A 347 -8.49 -26.88 -8.05
CA VAL A 347 -8.18 -27.33 -9.43
C VAL A 347 -9.34 -27.05 -10.41
N MET A 348 -10.56 -26.85 -9.93
CA MET A 348 -11.74 -26.65 -10.79
C MET A 348 -11.85 -25.22 -11.35
N GLU A 349 -11.31 -24.20 -10.69
CA GLU A 349 -11.53 -22.81 -11.11
C GLU A 349 -10.51 -22.30 -12.15
N LEU A 350 -9.24 -22.71 -12.03
CA LEU A 350 -8.24 -22.53 -13.09
C LEU A 350 -8.48 -23.47 -14.26
N GLY A 351 -8.92 -24.71 -13.98
CA GLY A 351 -9.29 -25.69 -14.97
C GLY A 351 -10.50 -25.27 -15.80
N LYS A 352 -11.54 -24.67 -15.19
CA LYS A 352 -12.70 -24.16 -15.94
C LYS A 352 -12.35 -22.96 -16.80
N ARG A 353 -11.52 -22.02 -16.35
CA ARG A 353 -11.06 -20.91 -17.22
C ARG A 353 -10.18 -21.39 -18.39
N GLN A 354 -9.34 -22.41 -18.20
CA GLN A 354 -8.60 -23.02 -19.31
C GLN A 354 -9.46 -23.93 -20.19
N LEU A 355 -10.46 -24.62 -19.65
CA LEU A 355 -11.39 -25.45 -20.40
C LEU A 355 -12.45 -24.62 -21.14
N ASP A 356 -12.81 -23.45 -20.64
CA ASP A 356 -13.74 -22.54 -21.33
C ASP A 356 -13.00 -21.78 -22.44
N LEU A 357 -11.72 -21.42 -22.23
CA LEU A 357 -10.84 -20.93 -23.31
C LEU A 357 -10.48 -22.04 -24.32
N ALA A 358 -10.36 -23.31 -23.90
CA ALA A 358 -10.06 -24.44 -24.79
C ALA A 358 -11.31 -25.10 -25.39
N LYS A 359 -12.52 -24.78 -24.91
CA LYS A 359 -13.80 -25.15 -25.54
C LYS A 359 -14.25 -24.11 -26.54
N ASP A 360 -13.93 -22.83 -26.31
CA ASP A 360 -14.05 -21.80 -27.34
C ASP A 360 -13.09 -22.06 -28.52
N ASP A 361 -12.01 -22.82 -28.32
CA ASP A 361 -11.12 -23.29 -29.39
C ASP A 361 -11.50 -24.67 -29.99
N ARG A 362 -12.60 -25.32 -29.55
CA ARG A 362 -12.95 -26.71 -29.97
C ARG A 362 -14.36 -26.95 -30.50
N GLU A 363 -15.20 -25.93 -30.68
CA GLU A 363 -16.43 -26.05 -31.49
C GLU A 363 -16.52 -24.97 -32.58
N SER A 364 -15.51 -24.90 -33.42
CA SER A 364 -15.74 -24.80 -34.87
C SER A 364 -14.55 -25.42 -35.59
N GLY A 365 -14.65 -26.73 -35.76
CA GLY A 365 -13.70 -27.51 -36.54
C GLY A 365 -13.56 -26.97 -37.96
N GLY A 366 -12.33 -26.69 -38.37
CA GLY A 366 -11.93 -26.61 -39.76
C GLY A 366 -10.93 -27.73 -40.05
N HIS A 367 -11.45 -28.94 -40.29
CA HIS A 367 -10.69 -30.11 -40.71
C HIS A 367 -9.73 -29.75 -41.84
N HIS A 368 -8.43 -29.98 -41.63
CA HIS A 368 -7.45 -29.69 -42.64
C HIS A 368 -7.58 -30.67 -43.90
N HIS A 369 -8.37 -30.33 -44.95
CA HIS A 369 -8.64 -30.86 -46.33
C HIS A 369 -7.93 -30.38 -47.65
N ALA A 370 -6.65 -30.47 -47.96
CA ALA A 370 -5.97 -31.48 -48.76
C ALA A 370 -6.09 -32.80 -48.06
N HIS A 371 -4.99 -33.43 -47.97
CA HIS A 371 -4.55 -33.73 -46.64
C HIS A 371 -4.30 -32.44 -45.73
N ARG A 372 -4.99 -31.25 -45.93
CA ARG A 372 -4.83 -29.77 -45.52
C ARG A 372 -5.49 -28.60 -46.43
N PRO A 373 -6.51 -27.77 -46.07
CA PRO A 373 -7.45 -26.97 -46.90
C PRO A 373 -7.23 -25.44 -46.82
N GLU A 374 -8.01 -24.67 -47.59
CA GLU A 374 -8.37 -23.24 -47.41
C GLU A 374 -9.14 -22.76 -48.69
N PRO A 375 -9.66 -21.51 -48.83
CA PRO A 375 -10.58 -20.79 -47.94
C PRO A 375 -11.67 -19.97 -48.70
N VAL A 376 -12.53 -19.30 -47.92
CA VAL A 376 -13.31 -18.06 -48.21
C VAL A 376 -14.42 -18.08 -49.29
N LYS A 377 -15.66 -17.83 -48.83
CA LYS A 377 -16.54 -16.77 -49.39
C LYS A 377 -17.37 -16.12 -48.26
N LYS A 378 -17.13 -14.83 -47.99
CA LYS A 378 -18.07 -13.94 -47.29
C LYS A 378 -19.07 -13.36 -48.30
N HIS A 379 -20.35 -13.34 -47.96
CA HIS A 379 -21.41 -12.33 -48.18
C HIS A 379 -22.71 -12.99 -47.68
N ARG A 380 -23.56 -12.43 -46.81
CA ARG A 380 -24.06 -11.06 -46.68
C ARG A 380 -24.53 -10.77 -45.25
N SER A 381 -24.57 -9.47 -44.99
CA SER A 381 -25.09 -8.72 -43.84
C SER A 381 -26.41 -9.18 -43.21
N GLY A 382 -26.42 -9.16 -41.86
CA GLY A 382 -27.60 -8.92 -41.05
C GLY A 382 -27.17 -8.19 -39.77
N LYS A 383 -27.57 -6.92 -39.63
CA LYS A 383 -27.39 -6.14 -38.41
C LYS A 383 -28.22 -6.76 -37.28
N LEU A 384 -27.64 -6.92 -36.10
CA LEU A 384 -28.38 -6.82 -34.85
C LEU A 384 -27.48 -6.18 -33.78
N HIS A 385 -27.89 -5.00 -33.34
CA HIS A 385 -27.42 -4.33 -32.12
C HIS A 385 -28.03 -5.04 -30.92
N ILE A 386 -27.23 -5.47 -29.94
CA ILE A 386 -27.65 -5.59 -28.53
C ILE A 386 -26.42 -5.33 -27.63
N GLU A 387 -26.52 -4.30 -26.79
CA GLU A 387 -25.61 -3.99 -25.67
C GLU A 387 -25.74 -5.01 -24.55
N TYR A 388 -24.65 -5.29 -23.83
CA TYR A 388 -24.74 -5.91 -22.50
C TYR A 388 -23.83 -5.20 -21.50
N HIS A 389 -24.49 -4.60 -20.51
CA HIS A 389 -24.00 -4.27 -19.19
C HIS A 389 -23.58 -5.54 -18.43
N ALA A 390 -22.54 -5.45 -17.61
CA ALA A 390 -22.24 -6.43 -16.57
C ALA A 390 -22.18 -5.71 -15.22
N HIS A 391 -23.28 -5.85 -14.48
CA HIS A 391 -23.41 -5.60 -13.05
C HIS A 391 -22.95 -6.85 -12.27
N ASP A 392 -21.94 -6.65 -11.43
CA ASP A 392 -21.91 -6.88 -9.98
C ASP A 392 -21.99 -8.24 -9.25
N HIS A 393 -21.39 -8.11 -8.06
CA HIS A 393 -21.55 -8.80 -6.77
C HIS A 393 -20.63 -10.01 -6.53
N VAL A 394 -20.02 -10.17 -5.35
CA VAL A 394 -20.61 -10.03 -4.00
C VAL A 394 -19.60 -9.47 -2.96
N PHE A 395 -20.18 -8.74 -2.00
CA PHE A 395 -19.65 -8.12 -0.78
C PHE A 395 -19.01 -9.07 0.24
#